data_AF-A0AA41N5A2-F1
#
_entry.id   AF-A0AA41N5A2-F1
#
_cell.length_a   1.000
_cell.length_b   1.000
_cell.length_c   1.000
_cell.angle_alpha   90.00
_cell.angle_beta   90.00
_cell.angle_gamma   90.00
#
_symmetry.space_group_name_H-M   'P 1'
#
loop_
_entity.id
_entity.type
_entity.pdbx_description
1 polymer ?
#
loop_
_entity_poly.entity_id
_entity_poly.type
_entity_poly.pdbx_seq_one_letter_code
_entity_poly.pdbx_strand_id
1 'polypeptide(L)' 'MRKNPMANYSTVPTEMMDHSISPFMRKGIVGDWKSAFTVAQNERFDAHYAEKMAGCKLDFRWQL' A
#
# COMPACT_ATOMS: atom_id res chain seq x y z
N MET A 1 -8.16 -15.45 -1.27
CA MET A 1 -9.02 -14.24 -1.34
C MET A 1 -9.12 -13.62 -2.74
N ARG A 2 -8.02 -13.39 -3.47
CA ARG A 2 -8.03 -12.70 -4.79
C ARG A 2 -9.01 -13.25 -5.83
N LYS A 3 -9.26 -14.56 -5.87
CA LYS A 3 -10.18 -15.20 -6.82
C LYS A 3 -11.64 -15.28 -6.34
N ASN A 4 -11.94 -14.82 -5.12
CA ASN A 4 -13.30 -14.87 -4.58
C ASN A 4 -14.06 -13.59 -5.01
N PRO A 5 -15.12 -13.69 -5.85
CA PRO A 5 -15.90 -12.54 -6.32
C PRO A 5 -16.52 -11.71 -5.18
N MET A 6 -16.83 -12.36 -4.05
CA MET A 6 -17.41 -11.71 -2.87
C MET A 6 -16.40 -10.87 -2.07
N ALA A 7 -15.11 -10.96 -2.37
CA ALA A 7 -14.06 -10.28 -1.62
C ALA A 7 -13.11 -9.45 -2.50
N ASN A 8 -12.98 -9.77 -3.79
CA ASN A 8 -12.04 -9.13 -4.70
C ASN A 8 -12.61 -7.90 -5.42
N TYR A 9 -13.87 -7.56 -5.13
CA TYR A 9 -14.62 -6.42 -5.66
C TYR A 9 -14.87 -6.45 -7.18
N SER A 10 -14.68 -7.58 -7.85
CA SER A 10 -14.89 -7.68 -9.30
C SER A 10 -16.34 -7.49 -9.75
N THR A 11 -17.30 -7.44 -8.82
CA THR A 11 -18.72 -7.21 -9.10
C THR A 11 -19.11 -5.73 -9.03
N VAL A 12 -18.19 -4.85 -8.64
CA VAL A 12 -18.40 -3.40 -8.62
C VAL A 12 -18.40 -2.83 -10.05
N PRO A 13 -19.28 -1.87 -10.39
CA PRO A 13 -19.27 -1.23 -11.70
C PRO A 13 -17.92 -0.58 -12.06
N THR A 14 -17.55 -0.61 -13.33
CA THR A 14 -16.26 -0.08 -13.83
C THR A 14 -16.13 1.43 -13.62
N GLU A 15 -17.25 2.15 -13.65
CA GLU A 15 -17.31 3.60 -13.37
C GLU A 15 -16.88 3.93 -11.94
N MET A 16 -17.00 2.98 -11.00
CA MET A 16 -16.56 3.12 -9.62
C MET A 16 -15.16 2.53 -9.41
N MET A 17 -14.86 1.38 -10.04
CA MET A 17 -13.55 0.74 -9.93
C MET A 17 -13.20 -0.01 -11.21
N ASP A 18 -12.26 0.53 -11.99
CA ASP A 18 -11.72 -0.13 -13.17
C ASP A 18 -10.56 -1.08 -12.81
N HIS A 19 -10.90 -2.36 -12.72
CA HIS A 19 -9.95 -3.43 -12.40
C HIS A 19 -8.95 -3.73 -13.54
N SER A 20 -9.18 -3.22 -14.75
CA SER A 20 -8.24 -3.39 -15.88
C SER A 20 -7.01 -2.48 -15.74
N ILE A 21 -7.18 -1.32 -15.11
CA ILE A 21 -6.08 -0.38 -14.79
C ILE A 21 -5.27 -0.92 -13.60
N SER A 22 -5.96 -1.23 -12.50
CA SER A 22 -5.34 -1.88 -11.35
C SER A 22 -6.38 -2.66 -10.55
N PRO A 23 -6.18 -3.97 -10.35
CA PRO A 23 -7.11 -4.75 -9.54
C PRO A 23 -7.04 -4.33 -8.06
N PHE A 24 -8.19 -4.31 -7.38
CA PHE A 24 -8.29 -4.04 -5.95
C PHE A 24 -7.30 -4.86 -5.11
N MET A 25 -7.29 -6.18 -5.30
CA MET A 25 -6.29 -7.07 -4.71
C MET A 25 -5.00 -7.07 -5.56
N ARG A 26 -4.20 -5.99 -5.48
CA ARG A 26 -3.04 -5.73 -6.34
C ARG A 26 -1.88 -6.74 -6.22
N LYS A 27 -1.11 -6.70 -5.12
CA LYS A 27 0.01 -7.64 -4.85
C LYS A 27 -0.18 -8.40 -3.54
N GLY A 28 -0.48 -7.70 -2.45
CA GLY A 28 -0.67 -8.31 -1.13
C GLY A 28 0.63 -8.75 -0.46
N ILE A 29 1.69 -7.94 -0.60
CA ILE A 29 3.04 -8.24 -0.13
C ILE A 29 3.53 -7.06 0.73
N VAL A 30 4.10 -7.35 1.90
CA VAL A 30 4.73 -6.34 2.77
C VAL A 30 6.07 -5.93 2.15
N GLY A 31 6.37 -4.63 2.13
CA GLY A 31 7.64 -4.12 1.58
C GLY A 31 7.62 -3.77 0.09
N ASP A 32 6.51 -3.97 -0.63
CA ASP A 32 6.41 -3.64 -2.06
C ASP A 32 6.63 -2.15 -2.38
N TRP A 33 6.49 -1.28 -1.37
CA TRP A 33 6.78 0.16 -1.46
C TRP A 33 8.20 0.45 -1.96
N LYS A 34 9.18 -0.43 -1.68
CA LYS A 34 10.57 -0.30 -2.14
C LYS A 34 10.73 -0.33 -3.66
N SER A 35 9.78 -0.95 -4.37
CA SER A 35 9.78 -0.96 -5.84
C SER A 35 9.25 0.34 -6.44
N ALA A 36 8.54 1.15 -5.65
CA ALA A 36 7.92 2.40 -6.09
C ALA A 36 8.71 3.64 -5.64
N PHE A 37 9.34 3.59 -4.46
CA PHE A 37 10.07 4.73 -3.91
C PHE A 37 11.50 4.77 -4.45
N THR A 38 11.91 5.96 -4.90
CA THR A 38 13.33 6.27 -5.07
C THR A 38 14.00 6.49 -3.72
N VAL A 39 15.34 6.38 -3.67
CA VAL A 39 16.12 6.59 -2.43
C VAL A 39 15.85 7.99 -1.85
N ALA A 40 15.91 9.04 -2.68
CA ALA A 40 15.66 10.41 -2.24
C ALA A 40 14.24 10.64 -1.69
N GLN A 41 13.22 9.99 -2.28
CA GLN A 41 11.86 10.05 -1.75
C GLN A 41 11.76 9.35 -0.39
N ASN A 42 12.43 8.21 -0.24
CA ASN A 42 12.44 7.48 1.02
C ASN A 42 13.13 8.28 2.14
N GLU A 43 14.30 8.86 1.87
CA GLU A 43 15.03 9.68 2.85
C GLU A 43 14.17 10.87 3.33
N ARG A 44 13.50 11.56 2.40
CA ARG A 44 12.59 12.65 2.74
C ARG A 44 11.38 12.16 3.54
N PHE A 45 10.85 10.99 3.20
CA PHE A 45 9.73 10.40 3.92
C PHE A 45 10.12 10.01 5.34
N ASP A 46 11.27 9.38 5.54
CA ASP A 46 11.78 8.95 6.85
C ASP A 46 11.97 10.14 7.79
N ALA A 47 12.57 11.23 7.31
CA ALA A 47 12.72 12.46 8.10
C ALA A 47 11.36 13.04 8.51
N HIS A 48 10.42 13.17 7.57
CA HIS A 48 9.08 13.67 7.87
C HIS A 48 8.30 12.73 8.80
N TYR A 49 8.45 11.41 8.65
CA TYR A 49 7.78 10.42 9.49
C TYR A 49 8.30 10.44 10.93
N ALA A 50 9.61 10.60 11.14
CA ALA A 50 10.21 10.72 12.46
C ALA A 50 9.64 11.92 13.24
N GLU A 51 9.44 13.06 12.59
CA GLU A 51 8.80 14.23 13.21
C GLU A 51 7.33 13.96 13.57
N LYS A 52 6.57 13.34 12.66
CA LYS A 52 5.13 13.07 12.86
C LYS A 52 4.86 12.00 13.91
N MET A 53 5.78 11.06 14.08
CA MET A 53 5.65 9.96 15.04
C MET A 53 6.35 10.23 16.37
N ALA A 54 6.91 11.43 16.57
CA ALA A 54 7.54 11.81 17.82
C ALA A 54 6.58 11.59 19.00
N GLY A 55 7.00 10.78 19.97
CA GLY A 55 6.20 10.43 21.15
C GLY A 55 5.20 9.27 20.95
N CYS A 56 5.08 8.72 19.73
CA CYS A 56 4.30 7.51 19.49
C CYS A 56 5.07 6.27 19.97
N LYS A 57 4.37 5.34 20.64
CA LYS A 57 4.94 4.07 21.13
C LYS A 57 4.69 2.89 20.18
N LEU A 58 4.05 3.14 19.04
CA LEU A 58 3.77 2.09 18.05
C LEU A 58 5.04 1.79 17.27
N ASP A 59 5.35 0.49 17.17
CA ASP A 59 6.43 -0.03 16.35
C ASP A 59 5.84 -0.76 15.13
N PHE A 60 6.18 -0.27 13.93
CA PHE A 60 5.65 -0.77 12.67
C PHE A 60 6.74 -1.52 11.92
N ARG A 61 6.38 -2.70 11.40
CA ARG A 61 7.22 -3.45 10.48
C ARG A 61 6.89 -3.10 9.03
N TRP A 62 7.79 -2.37 8.37
CA TRP A 62 7.65 -1.96 6.97
C TRP A 62 8.04 -3.04 5.95
N GLN A 63 8.56 -4.16 6.44
CA GLN A 63 8.99 -5.36 5.72
C GLN A 63 8.85 -6.58 6.64
N LEU A 64 8.70 -7.77 6.05
CA LEU A 64 8.69 -9.05 6.78
C LEU A 64 10.10 -9.63 6.90
#